data_AF-A0A6I3XF21-F1
#
_entry.id   AF-A0A6I3XF21-F1
#
_cell.length_a   1.000
_cell.length_b   1.000
_cell.length_c   1.000
_cell.angle_alpha   90.00
_cell.angle_beta   90.00
_cell.angle_gamma   90.00
#
_symmetry.space_group_name_H-M   'P 1'
#
loop_
_entity.id
_entity.type
_entity.pdbx_description
1 polymer ?
#
loop_
_entity_poly.entity_id
_entity_poly.type
_entity_poly.pdbx_seq_one_letter_code
_entity_poly.pdbx_strand_id
1 'polypeptide(L)'
;MEFRRINGLPPYVFAAINGLKAAARAEGRDVVDFGFGNPDLPSPDIAVAKLAEAAYNPKNHRYSASKGIPHLRLAMANRYKMLFDVDLDPETEVVTTIGAKE
;
A
#
# COMPACT_ATOMS: atom_id res chain seq x y z
N MET A 1 30.66 10.41 10.34
CA MET A 1 29.53 11.37 10.28
C MET A 1 28.31 10.64 10.78
N GLU A 2 27.71 11.08 11.89
CA GLU A 2 26.50 10.47 12.43
C GLU A 2 25.25 11.25 12.01
N PHE A 3 24.20 10.54 11.59
CA PHE A 3 22.93 11.13 11.18
C PHE A 3 21.91 11.06 12.31
N ARG A 4 21.74 12.18 13.04
CA ARG A 4 20.86 12.29 14.22
C ARG A 4 19.44 11.72 14.00
N ARG A 5 18.82 11.97 12.83
CA ARG A 5 17.45 11.48 12.53
C ARG A 5 17.38 9.97 12.35
N ILE A 6 18.41 9.36 11.79
CA ILE A 6 18.48 7.91 11.58
C ILE A 6 18.68 7.21 12.92
N ASN A 7 19.61 7.70 13.74
CA ASN A 7 19.90 7.12 15.06
C ASN A 7 18.78 7.32 16.08
N GLY A 8 17.83 8.23 15.82
CA GLY A 8 16.65 8.45 16.67
C GLY A 8 15.46 7.55 16.35
N LEU A 9 15.51 6.73 15.30
CA LEU A 9 14.43 5.80 14.97
C LEU A 9 14.44 4.63 15.96
N PRO A 10 13.29 4.28 16.57
CA PRO A 10 13.22 3.13 17.45
C PRO A 10 13.45 1.82 16.68
N PRO A 11 13.94 0.77 17.36
CA PRO A 11 14.08 -0.55 16.75
C PRO A 11 12.75 -1.04 16.15
N TYR A 12 12.82 -1.63 14.96
CA TYR A 12 11.64 -2.17 14.30
C TYR A 12 11.23 -3.51 14.90
N VAL A 13 10.26 -3.48 15.82
CA VAL A 13 9.80 -4.64 16.62
C VAL A 13 9.43 -5.84 15.73
N PHE A 14 8.80 -5.62 14.58
CA PHE A 14 8.40 -6.71 13.68
C PHE A 14 9.59 -7.47 13.08
N ALA A 15 10.76 -6.84 12.89
CA ALA A 15 11.94 -7.56 12.41
C ALA A 15 12.41 -8.60 13.44
N ALA A 16 12.43 -8.24 14.72
CA ALA A 16 12.79 -9.15 15.80
C ALA A 16 11.79 -10.31 15.91
N ILE A 17 10.48 -10.02 15.89
CA ILE A 17 9.42 -11.04 15.94
C ILE A 17 9.52 -11.98 14.74
N ASN A 18 9.77 -11.46 13.53
CA ASN A 18 9.95 -12.29 12.33
C ASN A 18 11.14 -13.25 12.46
N GLY A 19 12.24 -12.80 13.04
CA GLY A 19 13.39 -13.67 13.34
C GLY A 19 13.04 -14.82 14.29
N LEU A 20 12.33 -14.51 15.39
CA LEU A 20 11.89 -15.53 16.35
C LEU A 20 10.91 -16.53 15.72
N LYS A 21 9.94 -16.06 14.92
CA LYS A 21 9.00 -16.93 14.19
C LYS A 21 9.73 -17.86 13.22
N ALA A 22 10.71 -17.35 12.48
CA ALA A 22 11.48 -18.14 11.52
C ALA A 22 12.31 -19.24 12.23
N ALA A 23 12.96 -18.90 13.35
CA ALA A 23 13.71 -19.88 14.16
C ALA A 23 12.79 -20.97 14.73
N ALA A 24 11.66 -20.59 15.33
CA ALA A 24 10.69 -21.54 15.86
C ALA A 24 10.13 -22.50 14.79
N ARG A 25 9.83 -21.99 13.58
CA ARG A 25 9.41 -22.84 12.44
C ARG A 25 10.53 -23.79 11.99
N ALA A 26 11.78 -23.33 11.96
CA ALA A 26 12.92 -24.18 11.61
C ALA A 26 13.18 -25.30 12.63
N GLU A 27 12.82 -25.09 13.90
CA GLU A 27 12.80 -26.11 14.96
C GLU A 27 11.63 -27.11 14.83
N GLY A 28 10.75 -26.95 13.83
CA GLY A 28 9.57 -27.80 13.63
C GLY A 28 8.40 -27.46 14.56
N ARG A 29 8.40 -26.30 15.20
CA ARG A 29 7.26 -25.85 16.01
C ARG A 29 6.12 -25.37 15.11
N ASP A 30 4.89 -25.69 15.51
CA ASP A 30 3.69 -25.13 14.88
C ASP A 30 3.49 -23.68 15.35
N VAL A 31 3.69 -22.72 14.44
CA VAL A 31 3.65 -21.28 14.73
C VAL A 31 2.42 -20.67 14.10
N VAL A 32 1.40 -20.40 14.94
CA VAL A 32 0.22 -19.64 14.56
C VAL A 32 0.50 -18.15 14.72
N ASP A 33 0.37 -17.39 13.63
CA ASP A 33 0.81 -16.00 13.54
C ASP A 33 -0.40 -15.04 13.49
N PHE A 34 -0.71 -14.41 14.63
CA PHE A 34 -1.69 -13.34 14.74
C PHE A 34 -1.04 -11.95 14.79
N GLY A 35 0.25 -11.86 14.44
CA GLY A 35 1.05 -10.66 14.67
C GLY A 35 0.98 -9.61 13.55
N PHE A 36 0.41 -9.93 12.39
CA PHE A 36 0.41 -9.04 11.23
C PHE A 36 -1.01 -8.71 10.77
N GLY A 37 -1.25 -7.42 10.49
CA GLY A 37 -2.55 -6.90 10.07
C GLY A 37 -2.79 -6.90 8.57
N ASN A 38 -2.00 -7.63 7.77
CA ASN A 38 -2.29 -7.77 6.34
C ASN A 38 -3.40 -8.81 6.15
N PRO A 39 -4.40 -8.53 5.31
CA PRO A 39 -5.36 -9.54 4.89
C PRO A 39 -4.65 -10.75 4.25
N ASP A 40 -5.20 -11.93 4.48
CA ASP A 40 -4.78 -13.21 3.89
C ASP A 40 -5.49 -13.53 2.57
N LEU A 41 -6.60 -12.83 2.29
CA LEU A 41 -7.34 -12.94 1.04
C LEU A 41 -6.58 -12.31 -0.14
N PRO A 42 -6.65 -12.91 -1.34
CA PRO A 42 -6.06 -12.33 -2.54
C PRO A 42 -6.78 -11.05 -2.96
N SER A 43 -6.09 -10.23 -3.76
CA SER A 43 -6.71 -9.10 -4.45
C SER A 43 -7.86 -9.58 -5.35
N PRO A 44 -8.96 -8.82 -5.48
CA PRO A 44 -10.06 -9.18 -6.38
C PRO A 44 -9.62 -9.37 -7.83
N ASP A 45 -10.15 -10.39 -8.51
CA ASP A 45 -9.78 -10.74 -9.90
C ASP A 45 -9.91 -9.56 -10.88
N ILE A 46 -10.94 -8.73 -10.70
CA ILE A 46 -11.15 -7.53 -11.53
C ILE A 46 -9.99 -6.54 -11.45
N ALA A 47 -9.38 -6.39 -10.27
CA ALA A 47 -8.24 -5.50 -10.08
C ALA A 47 -6.98 -6.10 -10.72
N VAL A 48 -6.76 -7.40 -10.56
CA VAL A 48 -5.63 -8.13 -11.17
C VAL A 48 -5.72 -8.08 -12.69
N ALA A 49 -6.90 -8.33 -13.26
CA ALA A 49 -7.14 -8.27 -14.70
C ALA A 49 -6.90 -6.86 -15.25
N LYS A 50 -7.40 -5.82 -14.58
CA LYS A 50 -7.19 -4.43 -15.03
C LYS A 50 -5.74 -4.00 -14.93
N LEU A 51 -5.02 -4.44 -13.90
CA LEU A 51 -3.59 -4.22 -13.76
C LEU A 51 -2.83 -4.84 -14.95
N ALA A 52 -3.13 -6.10 -15.28
CA ALA A 52 -2.49 -6.79 -16.40
C ALA A 52 -2.75 -6.06 -17.73
N GLU A 53 -4.01 -5.69 -18.01
CA GLU A 53 -4.38 -4.88 -19.18
C GLU A 53 -3.58 -3.56 -19.24
N ALA A 54 -3.51 -2.83 -18.12
CA ALA A 54 -2.79 -1.56 -18.04
C ALA A 54 -1.28 -1.72 -18.25
N ALA A 55 -0.68 -2.83 -17.80
CA ALA A 55 0.74 -3.11 -17.96
C ALA A 55 1.15 -3.33 -19.42
N TYR A 56 0.26 -3.90 -20.24
CA TYR A 56 0.50 -4.10 -21.68
C TYR A 56 0.43 -2.83 -22.52
N ASN A 57 -0.06 -1.72 -21.97
CA ASN A 57 -0.14 -0.45 -22.70
C ASN A 57 1.18 0.34 -22.56
N PRO A 58 1.98 0.50 -23.62
CA PRO A 58 3.28 1.18 -23.54
C PRO A 58 3.19 2.67 -23.17
N LYS A 59 2.01 3.29 -23.34
CA LYS A 59 1.77 4.69 -22.94
C LYS A 59 1.87 4.86 -21.41
N ASN A 60 1.60 3.80 -20.66
CA ASN A 60 1.64 3.80 -19.19
C ASN A 60 3.07 3.65 -18.63
N HIS A 61 4.08 3.40 -19.46
CA HIS A 61 5.46 3.18 -19.02
C HIS A 61 6.24 4.49 -18.80
N ARG A 62 5.64 5.63 -19.15
CA ARG A 62 6.22 6.96 -18.91
C ARG A 62 5.96 7.40 -17.47
N TYR A 63 6.61 8.49 -17.06
CA TYR A 63 6.32 9.13 -15.79
C TYR A 63 4.83 9.45 -15.65
N SER A 64 4.27 9.06 -14.51
CA SER A 64 2.92 9.43 -14.10
C SER A 64 2.88 10.89 -13.64
N ALA A 65 1.66 11.43 -13.50
CA ALA A 65 1.46 12.70 -12.82
C ALA A 65 1.77 12.57 -11.33
N SER A 66 2.49 13.54 -10.76
CA SER A 66 2.93 13.54 -9.37
C SER A 66 1.79 13.44 -8.36
N LYS A 67 0.63 14.04 -8.66
CA LYS A 67 -0.56 13.95 -7.82
C LYS A 67 -1.40 12.67 -8.04
N GLY A 68 -1.07 11.88 -9.06
CA GLY A 68 -1.92 10.80 -9.59
C GLY A 68 -2.66 11.20 -10.87
N ILE A 69 -3.00 10.20 -11.68
CA ILE A 69 -3.69 10.40 -12.97
C ILE A 69 -5.10 10.97 -12.76
N PRO A 70 -5.60 11.88 -13.62
CA PRO A 70 -6.88 12.57 -13.42
C PRO A 70 -8.07 11.64 -13.19
N HIS A 71 -8.18 10.57 -13.98
CA HIS A 71 -9.29 9.62 -13.85
C HIS A 71 -9.30 8.85 -12.54
N LEU A 72 -8.12 8.60 -11.94
CA LEU A 72 -8.03 7.95 -10.63
C LEU A 72 -8.47 8.91 -9.52
N ARG A 73 -8.03 10.17 -9.59
CA ARG A 73 -8.44 11.21 -8.63
C ARG A 73 -9.95 11.45 -8.67
N LEU A 74 -10.54 11.52 -9.87
CA LEU A 74 -12.00 11.61 -10.04
C LEU A 74 -12.73 10.39 -9.46
N ALA A 75 -12.22 9.18 -9.70
CA ALA A 75 -12.82 7.96 -9.16
C ALA A 75 -12.79 7.93 -7.62
N MET A 76 -11.73 8.44 -6.99
CA MET A 76 -11.63 8.59 -5.54
C MET A 76 -12.63 9.60 -4.98
N ALA A 77 -12.75 10.78 -5.60
CA ALA A 77 -13.75 11.79 -5.22
C ALA A 77 -15.18 11.23 -5.31
N ASN A 78 -15.51 10.59 -6.43
CA ASN A 78 -16.82 9.94 -6.62
C ASN A 78 -17.09 8.84 -5.59
N ARG A 79 -16.07 8.08 -5.20
CA ARG A 79 -16.20 7.06 -4.16
C ARG A 79 -16.56 7.68 -2.80
N TYR A 80 -15.98 8.82 -2.46
CA TYR A 80 -16.33 9.55 -1.24
C TYR A 80 -17.77 10.04 -1.25
N LYS A 81 -18.23 10.59 -2.39
CA LYS A 81 -19.63 11.00 -2.56
C LYS A 81 -20.59 9.83 -2.39
N MET A 82 -20.32 8.69 -3.04
CA MET A 82 -21.19 7.51 -2.98
C MET A 82 -21.28 6.88 -1.58
N LEU A 83 -20.16 6.81 -0.85
CA LEU A 83 -20.10 6.09 0.43
C LEU A 83 -20.46 6.98 1.62
N PHE A 84 -20.17 8.28 1.53
CA PHE A 84 -20.18 9.18 2.68
C PHE A 84 -20.94 10.49 2.42
N ASP A 85 -21.48 10.69 1.21
CA ASP A 85 -22.10 11.95 0.76
C ASP A 85 -21.17 13.18 0.84
N VAL A 86 -19.86 12.96 0.74
CA VAL A 86 -18.84 14.02 0.78
C VAL A 86 -18.44 14.40 -0.65
N ASP A 87 -18.63 15.66 -1.01
CA ASP A 87 -18.12 16.24 -2.26
C ASP A 87 -16.65 16.63 -2.08
N LEU A 88 -15.79 16.17 -3.01
CA LEU A 88 -14.36 16.50 -3.07
C LEU A 88 -14.01 17.02 -4.47
N ASP A 89 -13.22 18.09 -4.54
CA ASP A 89 -12.59 18.54 -5.78
C ASP A 89 -11.37 17.66 -6.12
N PRO A 90 -11.40 16.88 -7.22
CA PRO A 90 -10.30 15.99 -7.56
C PRO A 90 -8.98 16.72 -7.84
N GLU A 91 -8.99 18.00 -8.22
CA GLU A 91 -7.76 18.75 -8.55
C GLU A 91 -7.05 19.34 -7.33
N THR A 92 -7.80 19.63 -6.27
CA THR A 92 -7.31 20.35 -5.09
C THR A 92 -7.31 19.51 -3.81
N GLU A 93 -8.19 18.50 -3.71
CA GLU A 93 -8.42 17.74 -2.46
C GLU A 93 -8.07 16.25 -2.57
N VAL A 94 -7.61 15.78 -3.72
CA VAL A 94 -7.26 14.36 -3.93
C VAL A 94 -5.82 14.21 -4.46
N VAL A 95 -5.04 13.37 -3.77
CA VAL A 95 -3.67 13.00 -4.14
C VAL A 95 -3.45 11.51 -3.95
N THR A 96 -2.66 10.89 -4.83
CA THR A 96 -2.27 9.48 -4.70
C THR A 96 -0.85 9.37 -4.16
N THR A 97 -0.64 8.45 -3.22
CA THR A 97 0.66 8.12 -2.63
C THR A 97 0.97 6.63 -2.76
N ILE A 98 2.21 6.23 -2.48
CA ILE A 98 2.63 4.83 -2.43
C ILE A 98 2.15 4.18 -1.11
N GLY A 99 0.83 3.97 -1.05
CA GLY A 99 0.15 3.49 0.14
C GLY A 99 0.03 4.57 1.22
N ALA A 100 -0.76 4.28 2.26
CA ALA A 100 -1.11 5.27 3.29
C ALA A 100 0.04 5.72 4.20
N LYS A 101 1.23 5.13 4.06
CA LYS A 101 2.40 5.41 4.92
C LYS A 101 3.31 6.50 4.35
N GLU A 102 3.31 6.64 3.03
CA GLU A 102 3.96 7.77 2.35
C GLU A 102 3.17 9.05 2.64
#